data_AF-A0A1A2KSN5-F1
#
_entry.id   AF-A0A1A2KSN5-F1
#
_cell.length_a   1.000
_cell.length_b   1.000
_cell.length_c   1.000
_cell.angle_alpha   90.00
_cell.angle_beta   90.00
_cell.angle_gamma   90.00
#
_symmetry.space_group_name_H-M   'P 1'
#
loop_
_entity.id
_entity.type
_entity.pdbx_description
1 polymer ?
#
loop_
_entity_poly.entity_id
_entity_poly.type
_entity_poly.pdbx_seq_one_letter_code
_entity_poly.pdbx_strand_id
1 'polypeptide(L)'
;MTEQVWNFAGIEGGSAEIQGAVGTTAGLLDEGKGSLASLASAWGGSGSEAYQAVQTRWDNTSMELNQALQNLAQTISEAGQTMSQTEAGVTGMFA
;
A
#
# COMPACT_ATOMS: atom_id res chain seq x y z
N MET A 1 -1.62 -2.65 -37.14
CA MET A 1 -2.00 -2.90 -35.75
C MET A 1 -0.86 -2.43 -34.90
N THR A 2 -1.05 -1.39 -34.08
CA THR A 2 -0.03 -0.99 -33.10
C THR A 2 -0.02 -2.05 -32.03
N GLU A 3 1.04 -2.86 -32.03
CA GLU A 3 1.30 -3.88 -31.01
C GLU A 3 1.36 -3.15 -29.66
N GLN A 4 0.42 -3.45 -28.77
CA GLN A 4 0.41 -2.88 -27.43
C GLN A 4 1.52 -3.60 -26.64
N VAL A 5 2.73 -3.05 -26.70
CA VAL A 5 3.89 -3.61 -25.99
C VAL A 5 3.73 -3.31 -24.50
N TRP A 6 3.23 -4.30 -23.76
CA TRP A 6 3.17 -4.24 -22.30
C TRP A 6 4.56 -4.59 -21.73
N ASN A 7 5.18 -3.68 -20.97
CA ASN A 7 6.45 -3.95 -20.29
C ASN A 7 6.20 -4.80 -19.03
N PHE A 8 6.05 -6.12 -19.21
CA PHE A 8 5.73 -7.06 -18.13
C PHE A 8 6.75 -7.08 -17.00
N ALA A 9 8.04 -7.05 -17.34
CA ALA A 9 9.12 -6.97 -16.35
C ALA A 9 9.00 -5.68 -15.50
N GLY A 10 8.55 -4.58 -16.12
CA GLY A 10 8.24 -3.34 -15.41
C GLY A 10 7.01 -3.43 -14.50
N ILE A 11 5.97 -4.18 -14.90
CA ILE A 11 4.75 -4.36 -14.11
C ILE A 11 5.01 -5.28 -12.90
N GLU A 12 5.70 -6.41 -13.09
CA GLU A 12 6.11 -7.29 -11.98
C GLU A 12 7.07 -6.58 -11.02
N GLY A 13 8.07 -5.87 -11.56
CA GLY A 13 8.99 -5.06 -10.76
C GLY A 13 8.24 -4.00 -9.95
N GLY A 14 7.31 -3.28 -10.59
CA GLY A 14 6.47 -2.28 -9.93
C GLY A 14 5.55 -2.86 -8.85
N SER A 15 5.01 -4.07 -9.03
CA SER A 15 4.23 -4.77 -8.00
C SER A 15 5.07 -5.05 -6.74
N ALA A 16 6.28 -5.55 -6.91
CA ALA A 16 7.19 -5.82 -5.80
C ALA A 16 7.63 -4.52 -5.09
N GLU A 17 7.91 -3.45 -5.85
CA GLU A 17 8.20 -2.13 -5.31
C GLU A 17 7.03 -1.57 -4.49
N ILE A 18 5.80 -1.73 -4.98
CA ILE A 18 4.59 -1.26 -4.27
C ILE A 18 4.41 -2.04 -2.97
N GLN A 19 4.60 -3.36 -2.97
CA GLN A 19 4.54 -4.15 -1.73
C GLN A 19 5.62 -3.69 -0.73
N GLY A 20 6.83 -3.40 -1.20
CA GLY A 20 7.89 -2.82 -0.36
C GLY A 20 7.52 -1.44 0.20
N ALA A 21 6.90 -0.60 -0.62
CA ALA A 21 6.40 0.71 -0.21
C ALA A 21 5.28 0.59 0.83
N VAL A 22 4.35 -0.36 0.67
CA VAL A 22 3.29 -0.66 1.67
C VAL A 22 3.91 -1.02 3.01
N GLY A 23 4.89 -1.92 3.03
CA GLY A 23 5.59 -2.30 4.26
C GLY A 23 6.32 -1.13 4.91
N THR A 24 6.97 -0.28 4.09
CA THR A 24 7.64 0.93 4.56
C THR A 24 6.64 1.92 5.16
N THR A 25 5.50 2.15 4.51
CA THR A 25 4.44 3.03 5.02
C THR A 25 3.88 2.50 6.34
N ALA A 26 3.63 1.20 6.46
CA ALA A 26 3.16 0.61 7.72
C ALA A 26 4.15 0.88 8.87
N GLY A 27 5.45 0.71 8.64
CA GLY A 27 6.49 1.03 9.62
C GLY A 27 6.51 2.52 10.02
N LEU A 28 6.39 3.43 9.05
CA LEU A 28 6.32 4.87 9.31
C LEU A 28 5.07 5.27 10.11
N LEU A 29 3.93 4.60 9.88
CA LEU A 29 2.70 4.84 10.63
C LEU A 29 2.83 4.39 12.08
N ASP A 30 3.51 3.28 12.33
CA ASP A 30 3.82 2.79 13.69
C ASP A 30 4.81 3.73 14.40
N GLU A 31 5.84 4.20 13.70
CA GLU A 31 6.79 5.19 14.23
C GLU A 31 6.10 6.52 14.58
N GLY A 32 5.20 6.99 13.72
CA GLY A 32 4.39 8.18 13.98
C GLY A 32 3.45 7.99 15.18
N LYS A 33 2.87 6.80 15.38
CA LYS A 33 2.08 6.47 16.57
C LYS A 33 2.93 6.51 17.85
N GLY A 34 4.16 5.98 17.81
CA GLY A 34 5.11 6.07 18.92
C GLY A 34 5.50 7.51 19.24
N SER A 35 5.71 8.33 18.22
CA SER A 35 5.97 9.77 18.36
C SER A 35 4.79 10.51 18.97
N LEU A 36 3.56 10.15 18.59
CA LEU A 36 2.36 10.72 19.22
C LEU A 36 2.32 10.39 20.72
N ALA A 37 2.63 9.15 21.08
CA ALA A 37 2.64 8.71 22.48
C ALA A 37 3.71 9.43 23.32
N SER A 38 4.89 9.73 22.76
CA SER A 38 5.92 10.49 23.48
C SER A 38 5.52 11.94 23.72
N LEU A 39 4.75 12.53 22.79
CA LEU A 39 4.18 13.88 22.91
C LEU A 39 2.99 13.95 23.86
N ALA A 40 2.45 12.81 24.34
CA ALA A 40 1.29 12.80 25.25
C ALA A 40 1.52 13.67 26.49
N SER A 41 2.74 13.69 27.04
CA SER A 41 3.10 14.52 28.20
C SER A 41 2.89 16.01 27.95
N ALA A 42 3.18 16.51 26.75
CA ALA A 42 3.02 17.92 26.37
C ALA A 42 1.55 18.35 26.26
N TRP A 43 0.63 17.40 26.08
CA TRP A 43 -0.82 17.66 25.95
C TRP A 43 -1.61 17.42 27.24
N GLY A 44 -0.93 17.23 28.38
CA GLY A 44 -1.58 16.92 29.66
C GLY A 44 -1.72 15.43 29.94
N GLY A 45 -0.98 14.58 29.22
CA GLY A 45 -0.97 13.13 29.38
C GLY A 45 -1.94 12.41 28.45
N SER A 46 -1.92 11.06 28.51
CA SER A 46 -2.80 10.19 27.71
C SER A 46 -4.29 10.32 28.04
N GLY A 47 -4.62 10.91 29.20
CA GLY A 47 -5.99 11.23 29.61
C GLY A 47 -6.56 12.52 28.99
N SER A 48 -5.74 13.30 28.27
CA SER A 48 -6.17 14.53 27.64
C SER A 48 -7.12 14.25 26.47
N GLU A 49 -8.24 14.96 26.44
CA GLU A 49 -9.24 14.86 25.37
C GLU A 49 -8.65 15.25 24.01
N ALA A 50 -7.74 16.23 23.98
CA ALA A 50 -7.00 16.62 22.78
C ALA A 50 -6.08 15.50 22.27
N TYR A 51 -5.36 14.83 23.18
CA TYR A 51 -4.53 13.66 22.83
C TYR A 51 -5.38 12.53 22.25
N GLN A 52 -6.48 12.18 22.93
CA GLN A 52 -7.37 11.10 22.50
C GLN A 52 -7.99 11.37 21.13
N ALA A 53 -8.39 12.62 20.86
CA ALA A 53 -8.91 13.02 19.55
C ALA A 53 -7.86 12.84 18.44
N VAL A 54 -6.62 13.27 18.66
CA VAL A 54 -5.54 13.12 17.67
C VAL A 54 -5.15 11.66 17.52
N GLN A 55 -5.08 10.90 18.61
CA GLN A 55 -4.74 9.49 18.61
C GLN A 55 -5.78 8.66 17.84
N THR A 56 -7.06 8.92 18.06
CA THR A 56 -8.16 8.28 17.33
C THR A 56 -8.09 8.62 15.84
N ARG A 57 -7.86 9.90 15.51
CA ARG A 57 -7.72 10.33 14.12
C ARG A 57 -6.51 9.65 13.45
N TRP A 58 -5.38 9.59 14.13
CA TRP A 58 -4.18 8.92 13.64
C TRP A 58 -4.44 7.46 13.34
N ASP A 59 -5.02 6.72 14.29
CA ASP A 59 -5.33 5.30 14.12
C ASP A 59 -6.28 5.06 12.94
N ASN A 60 -7.34 5.87 12.81
CA ASN A 60 -8.30 5.75 11.72
C ASN A 60 -7.65 6.02 10.36
N THR A 61 -6.93 7.14 10.22
CA THR A 61 -6.29 7.49 8.94
C THR A 61 -5.16 6.52 8.58
N SER A 62 -4.40 6.04 9.57
CA SER A 62 -3.34 5.04 9.36
C SER A 62 -3.93 3.71 8.88
N MET A 63 -5.03 3.27 9.50
CA MET A 63 -5.74 2.05 9.08
C MET A 63 -6.28 2.19 7.66
N GLU A 64 -6.93 3.31 7.33
CA GLU A 64 -7.48 3.58 6.01
C GLU A 64 -6.38 3.59 4.93
N LEU A 65 -5.25 4.26 5.20
CA LEU A 65 -4.12 4.29 4.29
C LEU A 65 -3.52 2.90 4.07
N ASN A 66 -3.32 2.13 5.15
CA ASN A 66 -2.80 0.77 5.04
C ASN A 66 -3.73 -0.13 4.22
N GLN A 67 -5.05 -0.03 4.41
CA GLN A 67 -6.02 -0.79 3.62
C GLN A 67 -6.00 -0.36 2.15
N ALA A 68 -5.95 0.94 1.87
CA ALA A 68 -5.88 1.46 0.49
C ALA A 68 -4.63 0.96 -0.24
N LEU A 69 -3.47 0.98 0.43
CA LEU A 69 -2.20 0.50 -0.12
C LEU A 69 -2.20 -1.02 -0.36
N GLN A 70 -2.77 -1.80 0.56
CA GLN A 70 -2.92 -3.24 0.38
C GLN A 70 -3.84 -3.57 -0.80
N ASN A 71 -4.97 -2.87 -0.92
CA ASN A 71 -5.88 -3.03 -2.06
C ASN A 71 -5.22 -2.64 -3.39
N LEU A 72 -4.43 -1.57 -3.39
CA LEU A 72 -3.65 -1.16 -4.57
C LEU A 72 -2.64 -2.24 -4.99
N ALA A 73 -1.88 -2.77 -4.02
CA ALA A 73 -0.90 -3.83 -4.27
C ALA A 73 -1.58 -5.10 -4.84
N GLN A 74 -2.72 -5.50 -4.28
CA GLN A 74 -3.49 -6.63 -4.75
C GLN A 74 -4.00 -6.42 -6.17
N THR A 75 -4.59 -5.26 -6.46
CA THR A 75 -5.12 -4.90 -7.79
C THR A 75 -4.03 -4.97 -8.86
N ILE A 76 -2.83 -4.49 -8.55
CA ILE A 76 -1.69 -4.51 -9.49
C ILE A 76 -1.18 -5.93 -9.71
N SER A 77 -1.14 -6.75 -8.66
CA SER A 77 -0.79 -8.17 -8.78
C SER A 77 -1.79 -8.93 -9.68
N GLU A 78 -3.10 -8.71 -9.48
CA GLU A 78 -4.15 -9.30 -10.30
C GLU A 78 -4.08 -8.86 -11.76
N ALA A 79 -3.81 -7.58 -12.02
CA ALA A 79 -3.61 -7.06 -13.36
C ALA A 79 -2.42 -7.74 -14.05
N GLY A 80 -1.29 -7.89 -13.36
CA GLY A 80 -0.12 -8.59 -13.87
C GLY A 80 -0.41 -10.05 -14.24
N GLN A 81 -1.10 -10.78 -13.36
CA GLN A 81 -1.49 -12.18 -13.61
C GLN A 81 -2.45 -12.32 -14.80
N THR A 82 -3.45 -11.45 -14.89
CA THR A 82 -4.45 -11.47 -15.98
C THR A 82 -3.78 -11.25 -17.34
N MET A 83 -2.84 -10.30 -17.41
CA MET A 83 -2.13 -10.05 -18.66
C MET A 83 -1.20 -11.21 -19.03
N SER A 84 -0.47 -11.80 -18.06
CA SER A 84 0.37 -12.98 -18.30
C SER A 84 -0.43 -14.17 -18.85
N GLN A 85 -1.62 -14.44 -18.30
CA GLN A 85 -2.52 -15.48 -18.79
C GLN A 85 -3.02 -15.19 -20.21
N THR A 86 -3.35 -13.93 -20.50
CA THR A 86 -3.84 -13.50 -21.83
C THR A 86 -2.77 -13.73 -22.89
N GLU A 87 -1.53 -13.30 -22.63
CA GLU A 87 -0.40 -13.49 -23.55
C GLU A 87 -0.04 -14.96 -23.76
N ALA A 88 -0.08 -15.79 -22.70
CA ALA A 88 0.16 -17.23 -22.82
C ALA A 88 -0.90 -17.90 -23.72
N GLY A 89 -2.17 -17.50 -23.58
CA GLY A 89 -3.25 -17.98 -24.42
C GLY A 89 -3.10 -17.55 -25.88
N VAL A 90 -2.74 -16.29 -26.12
CA VAL A 90 -2.48 -15.76 -27.47
C VAL A 90 -1.29 -16.46 -28.12
N THR A 91 -0.18 -16.60 -27.41
CA THR A 91 1.03 -17.29 -27.91
C THR A 91 0.73 -18.75 -28.25
N GLY A 92 -0.02 -19.45 -27.40
CA GLY A 92 -0.45 -20.83 -27.66
C GLY A 92 -1.44 -20.97 -28.82
N MET A 93 -2.12 -19.89 -29.22
CA MET A 93 -3.01 -19.89 -30.39
C MET A 93 -2.25 -19.69 -31.72
N PHE A 94 -1.02 -19.19 -31.65
CA PHE A 94 -0.17 -18.89 -32.82
C PHE A 94 1.07 -19.82 -32.93
N ALA A 95 1.24 -20.77 -32.02
CA ALA A 95 2.24 -21.84 -32.06
C ALA A 95 1.66 -23.15 -32.63
#